data_AF-A0A820PUM1-F1
#
_entry.id   AF-A0A820PUM1-F1
#
_cell.length_a   1.000
_cell.length_b   1.000
_cell.length_c   1.000
_cell.angle_alpha   90.00
_cell.angle_beta   90.00
_cell.angle_gamma   90.00
#
_symmetry.space_group_name_H-M   'P 1'
#
loop_
_entity.id
_entity.type
_entity.pdbx_description
1 polymer ?
#
loop_
_entity_poly.entity_id
_entity_poly.type
_entity_poly.pdbx_seq_one_letter_code
_entity_poly.pdbx_strand_id
1 'polypeptide(L)'
;MSVTNNQPPLETFTIQQCTAEDEDGAIAVCLQTGDSGNDASLLFNDPKVLGYRFVAPYVHLSPDLAFVLKDLEGNVCGYVLAALDSVSFYTQYVNEWLPKMKQLYPNIPSGDNKNIYYKLNNKY
;
A
#
# COMPACT_ATOMS: atom_id res chain seq x y z
N MET A 1 17.44 46.50 -10.37
CA MET A 1 16.93 45.39 -11.19
C MET A 1 16.78 44.21 -10.25
N SER A 2 15.55 43.89 -9.84
CA SER A 2 15.28 42.78 -8.93
C SER A 2 15.16 41.50 -9.74
N VAL A 3 16.04 40.54 -9.48
CA VAL A 3 15.95 39.19 -10.05
C VAL A 3 14.72 38.53 -9.42
N THR A 4 13.66 38.33 -10.21
CA THR A 4 12.52 37.52 -9.80
C THR A 4 12.98 36.08 -9.71
N ASN A 5 13.01 35.55 -8.49
CA ASN A 5 13.40 34.18 -8.20
C ASN A 5 12.29 33.26 -8.71
N ASN A 6 12.41 32.77 -9.95
CA ASN A 6 11.47 31.82 -10.59
C ASN A 6 11.66 30.39 -10.05
N GLN A 7 11.85 30.24 -8.74
CA GLN A 7 11.73 28.92 -8.11
C GLN A 7 10.23 28.62 -8.01
N PRO A 8 9.76 27.47 -8.54
CA PRO A 8 8.39 27.03 -8.25
C PRO A 8 8.22 26.98 -6.72
N PRO A 9 7.01 27.26 -6.19
CA PRO A 9 6.77 27.11 -4.77
C PRO A 9 7.26 25.72 -4.34
N LEU A 10 8.01 25.65 -3.24
CA LEU A 10 8.41 24.37 -2.68
C LEU A 10 7.12 23.60 -2.37
N GLU A 11 6.81 22.60 -3.19
CA GLU A 11 5.67 21.72 -2.98
C GLU A 11 5.83 21.08 -1.61
N THR A 12 4.99 21.52 -0.67
CA THR A 12 5.13 21.13 0.73
C THR A 12 4.38 19.83 0.94
N PHE A 13 5.06 18.73 0.73
CA PHE A 13 4.58 17.42 1.15
C PHE A 13 4.69 17.29 2.67
N THR A 14 3.74 16.57 3.28
CA THR A 14 3.80 16.26 4.72
C THR A 14 3.79 14.77 4.96
N ILE A 15 4.58 14.32 5.92
CA ILE A 15 4.57 12.93 6.39
C ILE A 15 3.89 12.91 7.75
N GLN A 16 2.89 12.05 7.90
CA GLN A 16 2.20 11.84 9.17
C GLN A 16 1.87 10.36 9.38
N GLN A 17 1.56 10.00 10.63
CA GLN A 17 1.06 8.67 10.95
C GLN A 17 -0.26 8.41 10.20
N CYS A 18 -0.40 7.22 9.62
CA CYS A 18 -1.56 6.80 8.86
C CYS A 18 -2.77 6.65 9.79
N THR A 19 -3.91 7.22 9.40
CA THR A 19 -5.19 7.06 10.07
C THR A 19 -6.11 6.16 9.24
N ALA A 20 -7.27 5.76 9.80
CA ALA A 20 -8.25 4.98 9.07
C ALA A 20 -8.79 5.69 7.80
N GLU A 21 -8.78 7.03 7.79
CA GLU A 21 -9.23 7.84 6.65
C GLU A 21 -8.21 7.81 5.50
N ASP A 22 -6.96 7.47 5.78
CA ASP A 22 -5.88 7.43 4.81
C ASP A 22 -5.74 6.07 4.10
N GLU A 23 -6.35 5.01 4.66
CA GLU A 23 -6.15 3.63 4.21
C GLU A 23 -6.53 3.44 2.74
N ASP A 24 -7.69 3.95 2.32
CA ASP A 24 -8.14 3.86 0.93
C ASP A 24 -7.17 4.57 -0.04
N GLY A 25 -6.59 5.70 0.38
CA GLY A 25 -5.56 6.41 -0.38
C GLY A 25 -4.26 5.61 -0.49
N ALA A 26 -3.80 5.02 0.61
CA ALA A 26 -2.61 4.17 0.61
C ALA A 26 -2.80 2.89 -0.23
N ILE A 27 -4.01 2.29 -0.20
CA ILE A 27 -4.39 1.16 -1.06
C ILE A 27 -4.34 1.57 -2.54
N ALA A 28 -4.85 2.76 -2.88
CA ALA A 28 -4.81 3.25 -4.26
C ALA A 28 -3.37 3.46 -4.75
N VAL A 29 -2.50 4.07 -3.94
CA VAL A 29 -1.06 4.19 -4.25
C VAL A 29 -0.44 2.81 -4.47
N CYS A 30 -0.76 1.83 -3.61
CA CYS A 30 -0.22 0.48 -3.74
C CYS A 30 -0.58 -0.17 -5.08
N LEU A 31 -1.84 -0.01 -5.53
CA LEU A 31 -2.27 -0.49 -6.84
C LEU A 31 -1.51 0.21 -7.98
N GLN A 32 -1.39 1.54 -7.91
CA GLN A 32 -0.72 2.35 -8.93
C GLN A 32 0.79 2.13 -9.01
N THR A 33 1.38 1.44 -8.04
CA THR A 33 2.80 1.06 -8.03
C THR A 33 3.02 -0.46 -8.01
N GLY A 34 1.97 -1.24 -8.18
CA GLY A 34 1.93 -2.68 -7.91
C GLY A 34 2.62 -3.57 -8.95
N ASP A 35 2.91 -3.06 -10.15
CA ASP A 35 3.54 -3.80 -11.24
C ASP A 35 5.02 -3.43 -11.35
N SER A 36 5.80 -3.93 -10.39
CA SER A 36 7.23 -3.61 -10.26
C SER A 36 7.50 -2.10 -10.24
N GLY A 37 6.63 -1.34 -9.56
CA GLY A 37 6.65 0.12 -9.51
C GLY A 37 5.77 0.82 -10.54
N ASN A 38 5.25 0.11 -11.55
CA ASN A 38 4.25 0.63 -12.49
C ASN A 38 2.82 0.36 -12.01
N ASP A 39 1.85 0.92 -12.73
CA ASP A 39 0.43 0.77 -12.43
C ASP A 39 -0.09 -0.65 -12.70
N ALA A 40 -0.59 -1.30 -11.65
CA ALA A 40 -1.17 -2.64 -11.72
C ALA A 40 -2.70 -2.65 -11.89
N SER A 41 -3.35 -1.50 -12.11
CA SER A 41 -4.82 -1.38 -12.22
C SER A 41 -5.42 -2.31 -13.28
N LEU A 42 -4.69 -2.61 -14.35
CA LEU A 42 -5.13 -3.53 -15.41
C LEU A 42 -4.87 -5.01 -15.10
N LEU A 43 -4.15 -5.33 -14.01
CA LEU A 43 -3.79 -6.69 -13.62
C LEU A 43 -4.81 -7.34 -12.69
N PHE A 44 -5.61 -6.53 -11.98
CA PHE A 44 -6.54 -6.97 -10.95
C PHE A 44 -7.97 -6.48 -11.23
N ASN A 45 -8.96 -7.36 -11.10
CA ASN A 45 -10.37 -6.98 -11.26
C ASN A 45 -10.91 -6.19 -10.06
N ASP A 46 -10.43 -6.51 -8.86
CA ASP A 46 -10.72 -5.75 -7.64
C ASP A 46 -9.53 -4.83 -7.35
N PRO A 47 -9.69 -3.49 -7.41
CA PRO A 47 -8.61 -2.54 -7.15
C PRO A 47 -8.09 -2.58 -5.71
N LYS A 48 -8.86 -3.10 -4.74
CA LYS A 48 -8.45 -3.14 -3.33
C LYS A 48 -7.60 -4.35 -2.97
N VAL A 49 -7.63 -5.41 -3.78
CA VAL A 49 -7.04 -6.72 -3.42
C VAL A 49 -5.54 -6.62 -3.14
N LEU A 50 -4.82 -5.78 -3.89
CA LEU A 50 -3.39 -5.62 -3.72
C LEU A 50 -3.06 -4.85 -2.42
N GLY A 51 -3.76 -3.76 -2.16
CA GLY A 51 -3.60 -2.98 -0.94
C GLY A 51 -4.01 -3.76 0.32
N TYR A 52 -5.07 -4.57 0.27
CA TYR A 52 -5.42 -5.47 1.37
C TYR A 52 -4.38 -6.59 1.61
N ARG A 53 -3.54 -6.88 0.61
CA ARG A 53 -2.45 -7.85 0.76
C ARG A 53 -1.17 -7.22 1.32
N PHE A 54 -0.85 -5.99 0.94
CA PHE A 54 0.47 -5.39 1.15
C PHE A 54 0.46 -4.10 2.00
N VAL A 55 -0.68 -3.43 2.17
CA VAL A 55 -0.80 -2.16 2.91
C VAL A 55 -1.61 -2.32 4.19
N ALA A 56 -2.90 -2.66 4.06
CA ALA A 56 -3.83 -2.70 5.19
C ALA A 56 -3.35 -3.55 6.40
N PRO A 57 -2.69 -4.72 6.25
CA PRO A 57 -2.21 -5.45 7.42
C PRO A 57 -1.20 -4.66 8.25
N TYR A 58 -0.39 -3.77 7.64
CA TYR A 58 0.52 -2.90 8.39
C TYR A 58 -0.24 -1.77 9.09
N VAL A 59 -1.23 -1.17 8.43
CA VAL A 59 -2.09 -0.14 9.03
C VAL A 59 -2.82 -0.67 10.27
N HIS A 60 -3.25 -1.95 10.25
CA HIS A 60 -3.98 -2.55 11.37
C HIS A 60 -3.10 -3.22 12.43
N LEU A 61 -2.02 -3.91 12.04
CA LEU A 61 -1.19 -4.70 12.97
C LEU A 61 0.08 -3.98 13.43
N SER A 62 0.44 -2.86 12.80
CA SER A 62 1.60 -2.02 13.16
C SER A 62 1.32 -0.53 12.94
N PRO A 63 0.21 0.01 13.50
CA PRO A 63 -0.24 1.38 13.24
C PRO A 63 0.79 2.45 13.65
N ASP A 64 1.60 2.19 14.68
CA ASP A 64 2.65 3.11 15.15
C ASP A 64 3.81 3.26 14.15
N LEU A 65 3.89 2.37 13.16
CA LEU A 65 4.91 2.31 12.13
C LEU A 65 4.34 2.42 10.71
N ALA A 66 3.10 2.88 10.59
CA ALA A 66 2.44 3.17 9.32
C ALA A 66 2.35 4.68 9.13
N PHE A 67 2.94 5.19 8.06
CA PHE A 67 2.94 6.61 7.72
C PHE A 67 2.51 6.82 6.27
N VAL A 68 1.85 7.95 6.02
CA VAL A 68 1.46 8.40 4.68
C VAL A 68 2.17 9.70 4.33
N LEU A 69 2.42 9.88 3.04
CA LEU A 69 2.84 11.13 2.43
C LEU A 69 1.59 11.82 1.87
N LYS A 70 1.36 13.06 2.28
CA LYS A 70 0.25 13.90 1.80
C LYS A 70 0.78 14.96 0.84
N ASP A 71 0.06 15.18 -0.26
CA ASP A 71 0.28 16.30 -1.17
C ASP A 71 -0.31 17.62 -0.62
N LEU A 72 -0.26 18.69 -1.41
CA LEU A 72 -0.75 20.01 -1.02
C LEU A 72 -2.28 20.09 -0.92
N GLU A 73 -2.99 19.17 -1.58
CA GLU A 73 -4.45 19.08 -1.52
C GLU A 73 -4.92 18.22 -0.33
N GLY A 74 -3.98 17.58 0.38
CA GLY A 74 -4.25 16.69 1.50
C GLY A 74 -4.58 15.25 1.08
N ASN A 75 -4.36 14.89 -0.18
CA ASN A 75 -4.51 13.53 -0.67
C ASN A 75 -3.29 12.69 -0.32
N VAL A 76 -3.49 11.39 -0.10
CA VAL A 76 -2.38 10.45 0.07
C VAL A 76 -1.72 10.23 -1.29
N CYS A 77 -0.42 10.55 -1.40
CA CYS A 77 0.38 10.37 -2.60
C CYS A 77 1.55 9.37 -2.40
N GLY A 78 1.71 8.84 -1.19
CA GLY A 78 2.76 7.87 -0.86
C GLY A 78 2.54 7.26 0.52
N TYR A 79 3.27 6.20 0.84
CA TYR A 79 3.27 5.61 2.17
C TYR A 79 4.63 4.99 2.50
N VAL A 80 4.89 4.82 3.79
CA VAL A 80 5.96 3.96 4.32
C VAL A 80 5.39 3.14 5.47
N LEU A 81 5.64 1.84 5.42
CA LEU A 81 5.10 0.86 6.36
C LEU A 81 6.25 0.03 6.91
N ALA A 82 6.24 -0.25 8.20
CA ALA A 82 7.21 -1.12 8.81
C ALA A 82 6.57 -2.04 9.85
N ALA A 83 7.23 -3.19 10.05
CA ALA A 83 7.02 -4.06 11.18
C ALA A 83 8.33 -4.09 11.98
N LEU A 84 8.29 -3.71 13.25
CA LEU A 84 9.49 -3.70 14.10
C LEU A 84 10.10 -5.10 14.25
N ASP A 85 9.23 -6.09 14.39
CA ASP A 85 9.56 -7.50 14.46
C ASP A 85 8.76 -8.22 13.36
N SER A 86 9.47 -8.71 12.35
CA SER A 86 8.87 -9.39 11.20
C SER A 86 8.26 -10.74 11.56
N VAL A 87 8.81 -11.46 12.55
CA VAL A 87 8.28 -12.75 13.01
C VAL A 87 6.95 -12.52 13.73
N SER A 88 6.92 -11.60 14.69
CA SER A 88 5.72 -11.26 15.44
C SER A 88 4.62 -10.69 14.54
N PHE A 89 4.97 -9.85 13.56
CA PHE A 89 4.03 -9.35 12.57
C PHE A 89 3.46 -10.46 11.70
N TYR A 90 4.30 -11.37 11.19
CA TYR A 90 3.84 -12.47 10.35
C TYR A 90 2.93 -13.43 11.12
N THR A 91 3.22 -13.71 12.40
CA THR A 91 2.33 -14.50 13.26
C THR A 91 0.94 -13.87 13.38
N GLN A 92 0.85 -12.56 13.63
CA GLN A 92 -0.43 -11.84 13.67
C GLN A 92 -1.11 -11.79 12.29
N TYR A 93 -0.34 -11.57 11.23
CA TYR A 93 -0.84 -11.58 9.85
C TYR A 93 -1.55 -12.91 9.54
N VAL A 94 -0.94 -14.05 9.87
CA VAL A 94 -1.52 -15.38 9.62
C VAL A 94 -2.72 -15.66 10.52
N ASN A 95 -2.67 -15.28 11.79
CA ASN A 95 -3.68 -15.65 12.77
C ASN A 95 -4.89 -14.69 12.80
N GLU A 96 -4.71 -13.44 12.39
CA GLU A 96 -5.74 -12.39 12.52
C GLU A 96 -6.15 -11.79 11.18
N TRP A 97 -5.17 -11.50 10.30
CA TRP A 97 -5.46 -10.83 9.03
C TRP A 97 -5.98 -11.80 7.96
N LEU A 98 -5.25 -12.89 7.71
CA LEU A 98 -5.64 -13.87 6.68
C LEU A 98 -7.04 -14.46 6.89
N PRO A 99 -7.50 -14.79 8.12
CA PRO A 99 -8.87 -15.25 8.33
C PRO A 99 -9.92 -14.21 7.95
N LYS A 100 -9.70 -12.93 8.25
CA LYS A 100 -10.59 -11.82 7.82
C LYS A 100 -10.63 -11.73 6.30
N MET A 101 -9.47 -11.82 5.64
CA MET A 101 -9.40 -11.77 4.18
C MET A 101 -10.11 -12.96 3.52
N LYS A 102 -10.00 -14.17 4.08
CA LYS A 102 -10.72 -15.35 3.57
C LYS A 102 -12.24 -15.19 3.64
N GLN A 103 -12.75 -14.46 4.64
CA GLN A 103 -14.19 -14.17 4.74
C GLN A 103 -14.64 -13.14 3.70
N LEU A 104 -13.84 -12.09 3.46
CA LEU A 104 -14.13 -11.07 2.45
C LEU A 104 -13.96 -11.60 1.02
N TYR A 105 -13.05 -12.55 0.84
CA TYR A 105 -12.69 -13.12 -0.45
C TYR A 105 -12.76 -14.65 -0.46
N PRO A 106 -13.97 -15.24 -0.38
CA PRO A 106 -14.15 -16.68 -0.21
C PRO A 106 -13.71 -17.50 -1.44
N ASN A 107 -13.63 -16.86 -2.61
CA ASN A 107 -13.33 -17.51 -3.89
C ASN A 107 -11.88 -17.30 -4.36
N ILE A 108 -10.99 -16.71 -3.54
CA ILE A 108 -9.57 -16.69 -3.88
C ILE A 108 -9.10 -18.14 -3.87
N PRO A 109 -8.64 -18.68 -5.02
CA PRO A 109 -8.08 -20.03 -5.05
C PRO A 109 -6.99 -20.09 -3.99
N SER A 110 -6.95 -21.16 -3.19
CA SER A 110 -5.81 -21.44 -2.33
C SER A 110 -4.61 -21.61 -3.26
N GLY A 111 -3.90 -20.52 -3.50
CA GLY A 111 -2.76 -20.53 -4.39
C GLY A 111 -1.72 -21.42 -3.74
N ASP A 112 -1.43 -22.56 -4.37
CA ASP A 112 -0.06 -23.02 -4.39
C ASP A 112 0.80 -21.78 -4.69
N ASN A 113 1.85 -21.58 -3.90
CA ASN A 113 2.76 -20.42 -3.85
C ASN A 113 3.40 -20.00 -5.21
N LYS A 114 2.88 -20.49 -6.34
CA LYS A 114 3.30 -20.25 -7.71
C LYS A 114 2.28 -19.44 -8.53
N ASN A 115 0.98 -19.41 -8.19
CA ASN A 115 -0.04 -18.87 -9.11
C ASN A 115 -0.37 -17.37 -8.99
N ILE A 116 -0.02 -16.68 -7.91
CA ILE A 116 0.02 -15.20 -7.92
C ILE A 116 1.31 -14.65 -8.53
N TYR A 117 2.34 -15.49 -8.67
CA TYR A 117 3.63 -15.14 -9.28
C TYR A 117 3.62 -15.24 -10.82
N TYR A 118 2.68 -15.98 -11.42
CA TYR A 118 2.69 -16.26 -12.85
C TYR A 118 2.43 -15.05 -13.78
N LYS A 119 1.88 -13.94 -13.27
CA LYS A 119 1.80 -12.69 -14.04
C LYS A 119 2.95 -11.71 -13.77
N LEU A 120 3.69 -11.86 -12.68
CA LEU A 120 4.78 -10.95 -12.29
C LEU A 120 6.17 -11.41 -12.76
N ASN A 121 6.35 -12.69 -13.08
CA ASN A 121 7.67 -13.27 -13.40
C ASN A 121 7.97 -13.46 -14.90
N ASN A 122 7.25 -12.82 -15.82
CA ASN A 122 7.52 -12.94 -17.26
C ASN A 122 8.18 -11.70 -17.89
N LYS A 123 8.92 -10.93 -17.09
CA LYS A 123 9.67 -9.80 -17.65
C LYS A 123 11.02 -9.52 -16.98
N TYR A 124 11.77 -10.53 -16.56
CA TYR A 124 13.24 -10.53 -16.51
C TYR A 124 13.77 -11.96 -16.61
#